data_AF-A0A9J6CU83-F1
#
_entry.id   AF-A0A9J6CU83-F1
#
_cell.length_a   1.000
_cell.length_b   1.000
_cell.length_c   1.000
_cell.angle_alpha   90.00
_cell.angle_beta   90.00
_cell.angle_gamma   90.00
#
_symmetry.space_group_name_H-M   'P 1'
#
loop_
_entity.id
_entity.type
_entity.pdbx_description
1 polymer ?
#
loop_
_entity_poly.entity_id
_entity_poly.type
_entity_poly.pdbx_seq_one_letter_code
_entity_poly.pdbx_strand_id
1 'polypeptide(L)'
;MALITDRKLLYQKQLDSMNAQLSSGGMETDDVQSEISKLHMLIQEEENKCKRYKMENIRRKHNYLPLIMEILKILSEEKKLVPLVEKVGKGKSPRKEETR
;
A
#
# COMPACT_ATOMS: atom_id res chain seq x y z
N MET A 1 -16.95 -5.93 -0.34
CA MET A 1 -15.79 -6.85 -0.39
C MET A 1 -16.26 -8.14 -1.03
N ALA A 2 -15.47 -8.76 -1.91
CA ALA A 2 -15.77 -10.07 -2.46
C ALA A 2 -14.90 -11.11 -1.76
N LEU A 3 -15.48 -12.26 -1.38
CA LEU A 3 -14.73 -13.42 -0.93
C LEU A 3 -14.11 -14.09 -2.16
N ILE A 4 -12.78 -14.14 -2.19
CA ILE A 4 -12.02 -14.68 -3.32
C ILE A 4 -11.04 -15.72 -2.74
N THR A 5 -10.74 -16.75 -3.51
CA THR A 5 -9.71 -17.73 -3.19
C THR A 5 -8.33 -17.07 -3.07
N ASP A 6 -7.44 -17.67 -2.27
CA ASP A 6 -6.08 -17.16 -2.13
C ASP A 6 -5.32 -17.27 -3.47
N ARG A 7 -5.11 -16.10 -4.10
CA ARG A 7 -4.44 -15.98 -5.38
C ARG A 7 -2.97 -16.36 -5.29
N LYS A 8 -2.30 -16.03 -4.18
CA LYS A 8 -0.89 -16.39 -3.98
C LYS A 8 -0.73 -17.91 -3.95
N LEU A 9 -1.60 -18.58 -3.20
CA LEU A 9 -1.58 -20.06 -3.11
C LEU A 9 -1.87 -20.70 -4.48
N LEU A 10 -2.78 -20.13 -5.26
CA LEU A 10 -3.08 -20.61 -6.61
C LEU A 10 -1.86 -20.50 -7.54
N TYR A 11 -1.20 -19.33 -7.57
CA TYR A 11 -0.01 -19.13 -8.41
C TYR A 11 1.17 -20.01 -7.96
N GLN A 12 1.34 -20.21 -6.65
CA GLN A 12 2.38 -21.10 -6.14
C GLN A 12 2.16 -22.55 -6.60
N LYS A 13 0.94 -23.07 -6.50
CA LYS A 13 0.61 -24.42 -6.99
C LYS A 13 0.84 -24.59 -8.49
N GLN A 14 0.52 -23.55 -9.28
CA GLN A 14 0.78 -23.55 -10.71
C GLN A 14 2.28 -23.59 -11.01
N LEU A 15 3.08 -22.80 -10.28
CA LEU A 15 4.53 -22.75 -10.41
C LEU A 15 5.18 -24.10 -10.03
N ASP A 16 4.75 -24.70 -8.92
CA ASP A 16 5.25 -26.01 -8.48
C ASP A 16 4.91 -27.12 -9.51
N SER A 17 3.72 -27.07 -10.11
CA SER A 17 3.32 -28.00 -11.17
C SER A 17 4.17 -27.83 -12.43
N MET A 18 4.46 -26.59 -12.85
CA MET A 18 5.29 -26.32 -14.03
C MET A 18 6.75 -26.74 -13.79
N ASN A 19 7.28 -26.51 -12.59
CA ASN A 19 8.62 -26.98 -12.21
C ASN A 19 8.71 -28.51 -12.17
N ALA A 20 7.66 -29.19 -11.71
CA ALA A 20 7.60 -30.65 -11.73
C ALA A 20 7.57 -31.21 -13.16
N GLN A 21 6.84 -30.55 -14.07
CA GLN A 21 6.81 -30.92 -15.50
C GLN A 21 8.18 -30.75 -16.16
N LEU A 22 8.88 -29.65 -15.91
CA LEU A 22 10.26 -29.43 -16.35
C LEU A 22 11.20 -30.54 -15.83
N SER A 23 11.09 -30.86 -14.54
CA SER A 23 11.94 -31.85 -13.87
C SER A 23 11.69 -33.28 -14.36
N SER A 24 10.48 -33.57 -14.85
CA SER A 24 10.07 -34.89 -15.38
C SER A 24 10.54 -35.18 -16.82
N GLY A 25 11.36 -34.30 -17.42
CA GLY A 25 11.91 -34.48 -18.76
C GLY A 25 11.05 -33.89 -19.89
N GLY A 26 10.12 -32.99 -19.57
CA GLY A 26 9.46 -32.17 -20.58
C GLY A 26 10.47 -31.26 -21.28
N MET A 27 10.36 -31.08 -22.60
CA MET A 27 11.20 -30.10 -23.32
C MET A 27 11.04 -28.72 -22.68
N GLU A 28 12.16 -28.10 -22.31
CA GLU A 28 12.21 -26.67 -21.98
C GLU A 28 11.91 -25.87 -23.25
N THR A 29 10.64 -25.48 -23.42
CA THR A 29 10.24 -24.50 -24.43
C THR A 29 10.32 -23.10 -23.82
N ASP A 30 10.76 -22.12 -24.62
CA ASP A 30 10.86 -20.70 -24.22
C ASP A 30 9.53 -20.16 -23.65
N ASP A 31 8.40 -20.70 -24.12
CA ASP A 31 7.06 -20.41 -23.63
C ASP A 31 6.88 -20.73 -22.14
N VAL A 32 7.37 -21.89 -21.67
CA VAL A 32 7.24 -22.35 -20.28
C VAL A 32 8.09 -21.47 -19.35
N GLN A 33 9.29 -21.08 -19.79
CA GLN A 33 10.13 -20.15 -19.04
C GLN A 33 9.47 -18.76 -18.92
N SER A 34 8.78 -18.31 -19.98
CA SER A 34 7.99 -17.08 -19.95
C SER A 34 6.84 -17.15 -18.94
N GLU A 35 6.16 -18.30 -18.84
CA GLU A 35 5.04 -18.50 -17.91
C GLU A 35 5.51 -18.57 -16.46
N ILE A 36 6.61 -19.27 -16.19
CA ILE A 36 7.25 -19.30 -14.87
C ILE A 36 7.63 -17.88 -14.42
N SER A 37 8.22 -17.09 -15.32
CA SER A 37 8.59 -15.71 -15.05
C SER A 37 7.36 -14.83 -14.75
N LYS A 38 6.27 -15.01 -15.51
CA LYS A 38 4.99 -14.32 -15.25
C LYS A 38 4.40 -14.71 -13.89
N LEU A 39 4.41 -15.99 -13.54
CA LEU A 39 3.90 -16.48 -12.25
C LEU A 39 4.72 -15.93 -11.08
N HIS A 40 6.05 -15.89 -11.19
CA HIS A 40 6.91 -15.25 -10.19
C HIS A 40 6.57 -13.77 -9.98
N MET A 41 6.35 -13.03 -11.08
CA MET A 41 5.96 -11.62 -11.02
C MET A 41 4.61 -11.46 -10.30
N LEU A 42 3.61 -12.27 -10.63
CA LEU A 42 2.29 -12.22 -10.00
C LEU A 42 2.33 -12.54 -8.50
N ILE A 43 3.15 -13.52 -8.09
CA ILE A 43 3.38 -13.83 -6.67
C ILE A 43 3.96 -12.62 -5.94
N GLN A 44 4.99 -12.00 -6.53
CA GLN A 44 5.62 -10.82 -5.95
C GLN A 44 4.64 -9.63 -5.83
N GLU A 45 3.77 -9.43 -6.81
CA GLU A 45 2.72 -8.41 -6.75
C GLU A 45 1.72 -8.63 -5.60
N GLU A 46 1.21 -9.85 -5.42
CA GLU A 46 0.28 -10.15 -4.32
C GLU A 46 0.98 -10.02 -2.96
N GLU A 47 2.26 -10.39 -2.83
CA GLU A 47 3.02 -10.14 -1.59
C GLU A 47 3.18 -8.65 -1.28
N ASN A 48 3.50 -7.84 -2.29
CA ASN A 48 3.63 -6.40 -2.14
C ASN A 48 2.31 -5.75 -1.75
N LYS A 49 1.20 -6.24 -2.32
CA LYS A 49 -0.15 -5.81 -1.98
C LYS A 49 -0.51 -6.16 -0.53
N CYS A 50 -0.22 -7.37 -0.07
CA CYS A 50 -0.39 -7.76 1.33
C CYS A 50 0.44 -6.88 2.28
N LYS A 51 1.71 -6.62 1.96
CA LYS A 51 2.58 -5.72 2.75
C LYS A 51 2.00 -4.31 2.82
N ARG A 52 1.56 -3.76 1.69
CA ARG A 52 0.93 -2.43 1.61
C ARG A 52 -0.34 -2.36 2.45
N TYR A 53 -1.23 -3.34 2.34
CA TYR A 53 -2.46 -3.37 3.12
C TYR A 53 -2.21 -3.53 4.62
N LYS A 54 -1.19 -4.30 5.02
CA LYS A 54 -0.78 -4.38 6.42
C LYS A 54 -0.34 -3.02 6.95
N MET A 55 0.55 -2.33 6.23
CA MET A 55 1.01 -0.99 6.61
C MET A 55 -0.12 0.03 6.65
N GLU A 56 -1.01 -0.02 5.66
CA GLU A 56 -2.15 0.89 5.58
C GLU A 56 -3.14 0.65 6.72
N ASN A 57 -3.41 -0.60 7.07
CA ASN A 57 -4.28 -0.93 8.20
C ASN A 57 -3.68 -0.46 9.53
N ILE A 58 -2.37 -0.60 9.71
CA ILE A 58 -1.66 -0.05 10.87
C ILE A 58 -1.85 1.47 10.92
N ARG A 59 -1.65 2.18 9.79
CA ARG A 59 -1.88 3.63 9.70
C ARG A 59 -3.33 4.00 10.02
N ARG A 60 -4.32 3.32 9.43
CA ARG A 60 -5.74 3.62 9.65
C ARG A 60 -6.19 3.39 11.10
N LYS A 61 -5.61 2.41 11.78
CA LYS A 61 -5.93 2.10 13.19
C LYS A 61 -5.10 2.92 14.19
N HIS A 62 -4.08 3.64 13.73
CA HIS A 62 -3.19 4.35 14.63
C HIS A 62 -3.87 5.59 15.22
N ASN A 63 -3.71 5.80 16.53
CA ASN A 63 -4.17 7.02 17.19
C ASN A 63 -3.13 8.13 16.98
N TYR A 64 -3.45 9.06 16.08
CA TYR A 64 -2.57 10.19 15.76
C TYR A 64 -2.71 11.38 16.71
N LEU A 65 -3.67 11.38 17.65
CA LEU A 65 -3.88 12.52 18.56
C LEU A 65 -2.61 12.88 19.37
N PRO A 66 -1.88 11.91 19.97
CA PRO A 66 -0.64 12.22 20.68
C PRO A 66 0.41 12.85 19.78
N LEU A 67 0.60 12.32 18.56
CA LEU A 67 1.57 12.85 17.60
C LEU A 67 1.22 14.29 17.18
N ILE A 68 -0.06 14.55 16.89
CA ILE A 68 -0.53 15.88 16.49
C ILE A 68 -0.28 16.89 17.62
N MET A 69 -0.61 16.53 18.86
CA MET A 69 -0.39 17.41 20.01
C MET A 69 1.09 17.73 20.19
N GLU A 70 1.97 16.74 20.02
CA GLU A 70 3.41 16.95 20.16
C GLU A 70 3.97 17.84 19.05
N ILE A 71 3.54 17.64 17.80
CA ILE A 71 3.90 18.53 16.69
C ILE A 71 3.46 19.97 16.98
N LEU A 72 2.25 20.18 17.50
CA LEU A 72 1.75 21.52 17.83
C LEU A 72 2.55 22.17 18.96
N LYS A 73 2.96 21.42 19.99
CA LYS A 73 3.83 21.93 21.05
C LYS A 73 5.17 22.40 20.49
N ILE A 74 5.86 21.55 19.72
CA ILE A 74 7.16 21.87 19.11
C ILE A 74 7.04 23.14 18.22
N LEU A 75 6.00 23.22 17.39
CA LEU A 75 5.78 24.39 16.54
C LEU A 75 5.49 25.68 17.34
N SER A 76 4.87 25.55 18.51
CA SER A 76 4.63 26.68 19.41
C SER A 76 5.92 27.15 20.09
N GLU A 77 6.78 26.22 20.52
CA GLU A 77 8.10 26.52 21.12
C GLU A 77 9.01 27.23 20.11
N GLU A 78 9.01 26.76 18.86
CA GLU A 78 9.76 27.38 17.77
C GLU A 78 9.13 28.69 17.25
N LYS A 79 7.97 29.12 17.79
CA LYS A 79 7.17 30.28 17.34
C LYS A 79 6.75 30.24 15.86
N LYS A 80 6.78 29.06 15.23
CA LYS A 80 6.41 28.86 13.81
C LYS A 80 4.92 28.60 13.61
N LEU A 81 4.20 28.26 14.67
CA LEU A 81 2.78 27.91 14.58
C LEU A 81 1.91 29.06 14.04
N VAL A 82 2.01 30.25 14.63
CA VAL A 82 1.25 31.45 14.23
C VAL A 82 1.47 31.83 12.76
N PRO A 83 2.71 31.99 12.25
CA PRO A 83 2.91 32.36 10.85
C PRO A 83 2.45 31.27 9.88
N LEU A 84 2.51 29.99 10.25
CA LEU A 84 1.98 28.90 9.43
C LEU A 84 0.44 28.94 9.34
N VAL A 85 -0.23 29.18 10.47
CA VAL A 85 -1.70 29.33 10.50
C VAL A 85 -2.13 30.54 9.69
N GLU A 86 -1.45 31.67 9.83
CA GLU A 86 -1.72 32.88 9.05
C GLU A 86 -1.49 32.67 7.55
N LYS A 87 -0.41 31.97 7.16
CA LYS A 87 -0.11 31.64 5.76
C LYS A 87 -1.23 30.80 5.14
N VAL A 88 -1.76 29.82 5.87
CA VAL A 88 -2.87 28.97 5.41
C VAL A 88 -4.19 29.74 5.41
N GLY A 89 -4.46 30.55 6.44
CA GLY A 89 -5.67 31.39 6.55
C GLY A 89 -5.77 32.44 5.45
N LYS A 90 -4.64 33.07 5.08
CA LYS A 90 -4.58 34.01 3.94
C LYS A 90 -4.75 33.33 2.58
N GLY A 91 -4.37 32.06 2.46
CA GLY A 91 -4.62 31.25 1.26
C GLY A 91 -6.03 30.62 1.21
N LYS A 92 -6.80 30.69 2.30
CA LYS A 92 -8.14 30.12 2.43
C LYS A 92 -9.09 31.11 3.12
N SER A 93 -9.58 32.10 2.39
CA SER A 93 -10.90 32.68 2.68
C SER A 93 -11.53 33.26 1.40
N PRO A 94 -12.86 33.12 1.16
CA PRO A 94 -13.87 32.55 2.04
C PRO A 94 -14.59 31.32 1.43
N ARG A 95 -14.79 30.25 2.21
CA ARG A 95 -16.08 29.56 2.11
C ARG A 95 -17.06 30.50 2.79
N LYS A 96 -17.88 31.14 1.95
CA LYS A 96 -18.94 32.05 2.38
C LYS A 96 -19.74 31.38 3.49
N GLU A 97 -19.93 32.10 4.57
CA GLU A 97 -21.09 31.94 5.43
C GLU A 97 -22.33 32.03 4.54
N GLU A 98 -22.92 30.88 4.18
CA GLU A 98 -24.27 30.87 3.66
C GLU A 98 -25.19 31.17 4.84
N THR A 99 -25.60 32.42 4.85
CA THR A 99 -26.62 33.01 5.69
C THR A 99 -27.98 32.45 5.27
N ARG A 100 -28.77 32.01 6.25
CA ARG A 100 -30.21 31.67 6.25
C ARG A 100 -30.61 30.27 5.81
#